data_AF-A0A259PH93-F1
#
_entry.id   AF-A0A259PH93-F1
#
_cell.length_a   1.000
_cell.length_b   1.000
_cell.length_c   1.000
_cell.angle_alpha   90.00
_cell.angle_beta   90.00
_cell.angle_gamma   90.00
#
_symmetry.space_group_name_H-M   'P 1'
#
loop_
_entity.id
_entity.type
_entity.pdbx_description
1 polymer ?
#
loop_
_entity_poly.entity_id
_entity_poly.type
_entity_poly.pdbx_seq_one_letter_code
_entity_poly.pdbx_strand_id
1 'polypeptide(L)'
;MRGCDVILYQAGADPHINDPLGSWLTTAQLFERDLLVFQAAAELGIPVAWNLAGGYQTPLRRVLEIHDNTMRACAGAHLETTRL
;
A
#
# COMPACT_ATOMS: atom_id res chain seq x y z
N MET A 1 -4.46 18.89 3.72
CA MET A 1 -5.73 18.23 3.30
C MET A 1 -6.92 18.74 4.10
N ARG A 2 -7.12 20.08 4.22
CA ARG A 2 -8.29 20.60 4.96
C ARG A 2 -9.56 20.29 4.19
N GLY A 3 -10.53 19.62 4.83
CA GLY A 3 -11.80 19.23 4.23
C GLY A 3 -11.79 17.89 3.46
N CYS A 4 -10.78 17.04 3.66
CA CYS A 4 -10.79 15.67 3.12
C CYS A 4 -11.38 14.72 4.16
N ASP A 5 -12.51 14.10 3.82
CA ASP A 5 -13.23 13.19 4.72
C ASP A 5 -12.78 11.73 4.60
N VAL A 6 -12.20 11.35 3.45
CA VAL A 6 -11.75 9.98 3.16
C VAL A 6 -10.64 9.98 2.12
N ILE A 7 -9.69 9.05 2.29
CA ILE A 7 -8.67 8.73 1.29
C ILE A 7 -9.07 7.44 0.57
N LEU A 8 -9.12 7.48 -0.76
CA LEU A 8 -9.28 6.30 -1.61
C LEU A 8 -7.94 5.98 -2.25
N TYR A 9 -7.31 4.89 -1.81
CA TYR A 9 -5.96 4.52 -2.24
C TYR A 9 -5.97 3.31 -3.19
N GLN A 10 -5.48 3.50 -4.41
CA GLN A 10 -5.26 2.41 -5.37
C GLN A 10 -3.86 1.80 -5.17
N ALA A 11 -3.78 0.74 -4.38
CA ALA A 11 -2.51 0.10 -4.04
C ALA A 11 -2.04 -0.83 -5.18
N GLY A 12 -1.51 -0.24 -6.25
CA GLY A 12 -0.99 -0.96 -7.41
C GLY A 12 0.36 -1.63 -7.14
N ALA A 13 0.49 -2.87 -7.57
CA ALA A 13 1.72 -3.66 -7.61
C ALA A 13 2.46 -3.56 -8.96
N ASP A 14 1.83 -2.98 -9.99
CA ASP A 14 2.48 -2.73 -11.29
C ASP A 14 3.71 -1.81 -11.22
N PRO A 15 3.98 -1.02 -10.15
CA PRO A 15 5.23 -0.32 -10.06
C PRO A 15 6.41 -1.23 -9.63
N HIS A 16 6.22 -2.54 -9.50
CA HIS A 16 7.30 -3.46 -9.14
C HIS A 16 8.28 -3.66 -10.30
N ILE A 17 9.60 -3.69 -10.03
CA ILE A 17 10.66 -3.86 -11.06
C ILE A 17 10.51 -5.08 -11.99
N ASN A 18 9.80 -6.11 -11.53
CA ASN A 18 9.55 -7.34 -12.30
C ASN A 18 8.22 -7.33 -13.05
N ASP A 19 7.43 -6.26 -12.94
CA ASP A 19 6.18 -6.13 -13.66
C ASP A 19 6.42 -5.93 -15.16
N PRO A 20 5.69 -6.64 -16.04
CA PRO A 20 5.91 -6.56 -17.49
C PRO A 20 5.54 -5.20 -18.11
N LEU A 21 4.79 -4.33 -17.42
CA LEU A 21 4.41 -3.02 -17.95
C LEU A 21 5.47 -1.92 -17.74
N GLY A 22 6.63 -2.28 -17.16
CA GLY A 22 7.78 -1.40 -16.98
C GLY A 22 7.73 -0.63 -15.67
N SER A 23 8.73 -0.81 -14.80
CA SER A 23 8.76 -0.07 -13.54
C SER A 23 10.13 0.03 -12.83
N TRP A 24 10.14 0.64 -11.63
CA TRP A 24 11.30 1.16 -10.90
C TRP A 24 11.28 0.90 -9.37
N LEU A 25 10.25 0.29 -8.77
CA LEU A 25 10.23 0.01 -7.32
C LEU A 25 10.52 -1.46 -7.00
N THR A 26 11.42 -1.69 -6.05
CA THR A 26 11.62 -3.02 -5.44
C THR A 26 10.45 -3.40 -4.53
N THR A 27 10.36 -4.67 -4.12
CA THR A 27 9.38 -5.12 -3.13
C THR A 27 9.43 -4.31 -1.82
N ALA A 28 10.64 -3.98 -1.35
CA ALA A 28 10.83 -3.19 -0.14
C ALA A 28 10.34 -1.75 -0.30
N GLN A 29 10.62 -1.13 -1.45
CA GLN A 29 10.17 0.25 -1.74
C GLN A 29 8.65 0.33 -1.95
N LEU A 30 8.02 -0.72 -2.49
CA LEU A 30 6.55 -0.80 -2.56
C LEU A 30 5.93 -0.91 -1.17
N PHE A 31 6.50 -1.73 -0.29
CA PHE A 31 6.07 -1.78 1.12
C PHE A 31 6.24 -0.42 1.81
N GLU A 32 7.37 0.25 1.63
CA GLU A 32 7.62 1.58 2.20
C GLU A 32 6.63 2.62 1.68
N ARG A 33 6.34 2.62 0.36
CA ARG A 33 5.30 3.46 -0.24
C ARG A 33 3.95 3.25 0.45
N ASP A 34 3.52 2.00 0.60
CA ASP A 34 2.24 1.68 1.21
C ASP A 34 2.21 2.12 2.68
N LEU A 35 3.30 1.87 3.42
CA LEU A 35 3.44 2.28 4.81
C LEU A 35 3.33 3.80 4.98
N LEU A 36 4.01 4.58 4.13
CA LEU A 36 3.95 6.04 4.17
C LEU A 36 2.53 6.56 3.92
N VAL A 37 1.78 5.95 3.01
CA VAL A 37 0.37 6.32 2.77
C VAL A 37 -0.49 6.07 4.01
N PHE A 38 -0.36 4.90 4.62
CA PHE A 38 -1.15 4.54 5.81
C PHE A 38 -0.75 5.36 7.04
N GLN A 39 0.55 5.59 7.25
CA GLN A 39 1.04 6.47 8.32
C GLN A 39 0.52 7.89 8.16
N ALA A 40 0.60 8.46 6.96
CA ALA A 40 0.07 9.79 6.69
C ALA A 40 -1.44 9.87 6.94
N ALA A 41 -2.21 8.85 6.52
CA ALA A 41 -3.65 8.79 6.79
C ALA A 41 -3.94 8.74 8.31
N ALA A 42 -3.19 7.92 9.06
CA ALA A 42 -3.30 7.80 10.50
C ALA A 42 -2.94 9.11 11.23
N GLU A 43 -1.82 9.74 10.87
CA GLU A 43 -1.34 11.00 11.45
C GLU A 43 -2.31 12.17 11.19
N LEU A 44 -2.95 12.18 10.02
CA LEU A 44 -3.95 13.18 9.67
C LEU A 44 -5.33 12.90 10.26
N GLY A 45 -5.54 11.71 10.85
CA GLY A 45 -6.84 11.27 11.37
C GLY A 45 -7.91 11.10 10.29
N ILE A 46 -7.50 10.84 9.03
CA ILE A 46 -8.42 10.68 7.89
C ILE A 46 -8.61 9.19 7.61
N PRO A 47 -9.85 8.67 7.59
CA PRO A 47 -10.12 7.29 7.20
C PRO A 47 -9.60 6.98 5.80
N VAL A 48 -9.03 5.79 5.61
CA VAL A 48 -8.53 5.31 4.33
C VAL A 48 -9.21 4.00 3.95
N ALA A 49 -9.65 3.93 2.69
CA ALA A 49 -10.09 2.70 2.05
C ALA A 49 -9.17 2.43 0.84
N TRP A 50 -8.79 1.17 0.64
CA TRP A 50 -7.93 0.78 -0.47
C TRP A 50 -8.41 -0.52 -1.13
N ASN A 51 -7.92 -0.76 -2.34
CA ASN A 51 -8.11 -2.00 -3.07
C ASN A 51 -6.76 -2.54 -3.57
N LEU A 52 -6.75 -3.83 -3.90
CA LEU A 52 -5.64 -4.45 -4.63
C LEU A 52 -5.78 -4.04 -6.09
N ALA A 53 -4.90 -3.17 -6.58
CA ALA A 53 -4.98 -2.61 -7.93
C ALA A 53 -4.09 -3.39 -8.92
N GLY A 54 -3.48 -2.71 -9.90
CA GLY A 54 -2.69 -3.34 -10.97
C GLY A 54 -1.54 -4.22 -10.46
N GLY A 55 -0.96 -5.03 -11.35
CA GLY A 55 0.07 -6.01 -11.02
C GLY A 55 -0.09 -7.22 -11.92
N TYR A 56 0.89 -7.45 -12.79
CA TYR A 56 0.74 -8.34 -13.94
C TYR A 56 1.84 -9.40 -14.02
N GLN A 57 2.57 -9.59 -12.92
CA GLN A 57 3.60 -10.62 -12.81
C GLN A 57 3.00 -12.04 -12.87
N THR A 58 3.73 -12.93 -13.55
CA THR A 58 3.45 -14.38 -13.56
C THR A 58 4.55 -15.12 -12.80
N PRO A 59 4.22 -16.09 -11.93
CA PRO A 59 2.86 -16.51 -11.53
C PRO A 59 2.15 -15.46 -10.64
N LEU A 60 0.81 -15.52 -10.58
CA LEU A 60 -0.04 -14.61 -9.79
C LEU A 60 0.41 -14.47 -8.33
N ARG A 61 0.99 -15.53 -7.75
CA ARG A 61 1.56 -15.51 -6.40
C ARG A 61 2.51 -14.33 -6.16
N ARG A 62 3.30 -13.92 -7.17
CA ARG A 62 4.22 -12.78 -7.06
C ARG A 62 3.49 -11.45 -6.82
N VAL A 63 2.32 -11.28 -7.43
CA VAL A 63 1.46 -10.10 -7.21
C VAL A 63 0.82 -10.16 -5.82
N LEU A 64 0.35 -11.34 -5.42
CA LEU A 64 -0.23 -11.55 -4.09
C LEU A 64 0.77 -11.28 -2.96
N GLU A 65 2.05 -11.58 -3.13
CA GLU A 65 3.10 -11.24 -2.14
C GLU A 65 3.25 -9.73 -1.92
N ILE A 66 3.09 -8.94 -2.99
CA ILE A 66 3.11 -7.47 -2.89
C ILE A 66 1.86 -6.98 -2.16
N HIS A 67 0.69 -7.53 -2.47
CA HIS A 67 -0.55 -7.15 -1.80
C HIS A 67 -0.61 -7.59 -0.32
N ASP A 68 -0.02 -8.73 0.03
CA ASP A 68 0.16 -9.16 1.42
C ASP A 68 1.00 -8.11 2.19
N ASN A 69 2.03 -7.56 1.55
CA ASN A 69 2.86 -6.51 2.12
C ASN A 69 2.06 -5.20 2.32
N THR A 70 1.18 -4.83 1.39
CA THR A 70 0.25 -3.70 1.56
C THR A 70 -0.61 -3.85 2.82
N MET A 71 -1.17 -5.05 3.06
CA MET A 71 -1.96 -5.33 4.27
C MET A 71 -1.10 -5.22 5.54
N ARG A 72 0.14 -5.74 5.52
CA ARG A 72 1.08 -5.62 6.65
C ARG A 72 1.43 -4.17 6.94
N ALA A 73 1.62 -3.34 5.91
CA ALA A 73 1.88 -1.92 6.06
C ALA A 73 0.69 -1.19 6.72
N CYS A 74 -0.54 -1.49 6.28
CA CYS A 74 -1.75 -0.98 6.92
C CYS A 74 -1.86 -1.41 8.38
N ALA A 75 -1.62 -2.69 8.68
CA ALA A 75 -1.67 -3.21 10.04
C ALA A 75 -0.64 -2.52 10.95
N GLY A 76 0.60 -2.32 10.46
CA GLY A 76 1.65 -1.63 11.21
C GLY A 76 1.29 -0.17 11.52
N ALA A 77 0.65 0.54 10.60
CA ALA A 77 0.26 1.94 10.80
C ALA A 77 -0.97 2.11 11.71
N HIS A 78 -1.93 1.18 11.66
CA HIS A 78 -3.23 1.36 12.30
C HIS A 78 -3.48 0.49 13.55
N LEU A 79 -2.83 -0.68 13.67
CA LEU A 79 -3.07 -1.59 14.81
C LEU A 79 -2.07 -1.41 15.94
N GLU A 80 -0.80 -1.11 15.64
CA GLU A 80 0.22 -0.91 16.68
C GLU A 80 0.04 0.38 17.49
N THR A 81 -0.78 1.32 17.00
CA THR A 81 -1.15 2.58 17.67
C THR A 81 -2.28 2.41 18.69
N THR A 82 -2.72 1.17 18.98
CA THR A 82 -3.53 0.89 20.18
C THR A 82 -2.63 0.65 21.39
N ARG A 83 -1.70 1.58 21.67
CA ARG A 83 -1.08 1.70 22.99
C ARG A 83 -1.88 2.71 23.79
N LEU A 84 -2.90 2.20 24.49
CA LEU A 84 -3.43 2.82 25.71
C LEU A 84 -2.37 2.71 26.82
#